data_AF-A0A2C9LXY4-F1
#
_entry.id   AF-A0A2C9LXY4-F1
#
_cell.length_a   1.000
_cell.length_b   1.000
_cell.length_c   1.000
_cell.angle_alpha   90.00
_cell.angle_beta   90.00
_cell.angle_gamma   90.00
#
_symmetry.space_group_name_H-M   'P 1'
#
loop_
_entity.id
_entity.type
_entity.pdbx_description
1 polymer ?
#
loop_
_entity_poly.entity_id
_entity_poly.type
_entity_poly.pdbx_seq_one_letter_code
_entity_poly.pdbx_strand_id
1 'polypeptide(L)'
;MRPPVIVNSKTMQGTGQLPKFKEDLFKLEGLDAYLIPTAEVPVTNFYQDEIIDVTKPIMFTAFTPCFRAEAGSGGRDMRGLIRAHQFNKVELVKLVSHKDLKSEFEKTVLDAKSILELLELPFRELQLCSGDLGFSSEETIDLEV
;
A
#
# COMPACT_ATOMS: atom_id res chain seq x y z
N MET A 1 9.51 -8.87 6.27
CA MET A 1 9.22 -9.87 5.21
C MET A 1 9.90 -9.43 3.91
N ARG A 2 10.34 -10.37 3.07
CA ARG A 2 10.85 -10.07 1.71
C ARG A 2 9.89 -10.66 0.68
N PRO A 3 8.82 -9.94 0.29
CA PRO A 3 7.82 -10.45 -0.65
C PRO A 3 8.35 -10.43 -2.10
N PRO A 4 7.76 -11.22 -3.00
CA PRO A 4 8.04 -11.12 -4.43
C PRO A 4 7.58 -9.77 -4.98
N VAL A 5 8.35 -9.20 -5.91
CA VAL A 5 8.00 -7.94 -6.60
C VAL A 5 7.22 -8.16 -7.91
N ILE A 6 7.05 -9.43 -8.30
CA ILE A 6 6.25 -9.86 -9.44
C ILE A 6 5.16 -10.77 -8.87
N VAL A 7 3.89 -10.47 -9.16
CA VAL A 7 2.73 -11.22 -8.69
C VAL A 7 1.76 -11.50 -9.82
N ASN A 8 0.91 -12.52 -9.67
CA ASN A 8 -0.10 -12.85 -10.67
C ASN A 8 -1.33 -11.93 -10.57
N SER A 9 -2.25 -12.04 -11.54
CA SER A 9 -3.48 -11.23 -11.56
C SER A 9 -4.40 -11.48 -10.36
N LYS A 10 -4.45 -12.70 -9.83
CA LYS A 10 -5.27 -13.06 -8.67
C LYS A 10 -4.84 -12.30 -7.42
N THR A 11 -3.54 -12.19 -7.19
CA THR A 11 -2.97 -11.40 -6.09
C THR A 11 -3.29 -9.90 -6.25
N MET A 12 -3.19 -9.36 -7.46
CA MET A 12 -3.56 -7.97 -7.74
C MET A 12 -5.06 -7.68 -7.52
N GLN A 13 -5.93 -8.64 -7.85
CA GLN A 13 -7.37 -8.54 -7.60
C GLN A 13 -7.69 -8.57 -6.11
N GLY A 14 -6.98 -9.37 -5.31
CA GLY A 14 -7.20 -9.51 -3.87
C GLY A 14 -7.08 -8.20 -3.09
N THR A 15 -6.27 -7.26 -3.57
CA THR A 15 -6.10 -5.91 -2.97
C THR A 15 -6.78 -4.79 -3.78
N GLY A 16 -7.66 -5.14 -4.72
CA GLY A 16 -8.47 -4.17 -5.47
C GLY A 16 -7.74 -3.39 -6.56
N GLN A 17 -6.50 -3.76 -6.91
CA GLN A 17 -5.74 -3.08 -7.96
C GLN A 17 -6.30 -3.38 -9.35
N LEU A 18 -6.65 -4.65 -9.59
CA LEU A 18 -7.37 -5.07 -10.79
C LEU A 18 -8.87 -5.25 -10.51
N PRO A 19 -9.74 -4.97 -11.49
CA PRO A 19 -9.43 -4.53 -12.86
C PRO A 19 -9.30 -3.01 -13.03
N LYS A 20 -9.73 -2.22 -12.03
CA LYS A 20 -9.94 -0.77 -12.15
C LYS A 20 -8.67 0.02 -12.50
N PHE A 21 -7.54 -0.32 -11.89
CA PHE A 21 -6.28 0.43 -12.03
C PHE A 21 -5.30 -0.22 -12.99
N LYS A 22 -5.78 -1.08 -13.90
CA LYS A 22 -4.92 -1.84 -14.84
C LYS A 22 -3.96 -0.96 -15.64
N GLU A 23 -4.39 0.23 -16.03
CA GLU A 23 -3.59 1.18 -16.82
C GLU A 23 -2.44 1.79 -16.02
N ASP A 24 -2.51 1.77 -14.69
CA ASP A 24 -1.47 2.31 -13.81
C ASP A 24 -0.43 1.24 -13.40
N LEU A 25 -0.58 0.01 -13.87
CA LEU A 25 0.26 -1.14 -13.51
C LEU A 25 1.17 -1.57 -14.68
N PHE A 26 2.41 -1.93 -14.35
CA PHE A 26 3.30 -2.58 -15.32
C PHE A 26 3.00 -4.09 -15.39
N LYS A 27 2.41 -4.53 -16.50
CA LYS A 27 2.21 -5.95 -16.83
C LYS A 27 3.43 -6.49 -17.57
N LEU A 28 3.89 -7.69 -17.20
CA LEU A 28 4.92 -8.40 -17.95
C LEU A 28 4.34 -9.02 -19.22
N GLU A 29 4.95 -8.73 -20.35
CA GLU A 29 4.51 -9.24 -21.65
C GLU A 29 4.59 -10.77 -21.71
N GLY A 30 3.57 -11.41 -22.29
CA GLY A 30 3.51 -12.87 -22.42
C GLY A 30 3.24 -13.65 -21.12
N LEU A 31 3.05 -12.99 -19.98
CA LEU A 31 2.81 -13.61 -18.68
C LEU A 31 1.55 -13.07 -18.00
N ASP A 32 0.90 -13.89 -17.17
CA ASP A 32 -0.07 -13.39 -16.17
C ASP A 32 0.67 -12.90 -14.92
N ALA A 33 1.45 -11.84 -15.11
CA ALA A 33 2.32 -11.31 -14.08
C ALA A 33 2.44 -9.79 -14.16
N TYR A 34 2.54 -9.16 -13.00
CA TYR A 34 2.57 -7.71 -12.83
C TYR A 34 3.66 -7.34 -11.84
N LEU A 35 4.35 -6.22 -12.09
CA LEU A 35 5.19 -5.59 -11.07
C LEU A 35 4.30 -4.93 -10.00
N ILE A 36 4.70 -5.04 -8.73
CA ILE A 36 3.88 -4.54 -7.62
C ILE A 36 3.91 -3.00 -7.52
N PRO A 37 2.75 -2.34 -7.30
CA PRO A 37 2.70 -0.90 -7.04
C PRO A 37 3.01 -0.54 -5.57
N THR A 38 3.02 -1.54 -4.69
CA THR A 38 3.33 -1.47 -3.26
C THR A 38 3.52 -2.89 -2.69
N ALA A 39 4.30 -3.04 -1.60
CA ALA A 39 4.42 -4.30 -0.88
C ALA A 39 3.11 -4.78 -0.26
N GLU A 40 2.13 -3.89 -0.06
CA GLU A 40 0.78 -4.25 0.41
C GLU A 40 0.17 -5.40 -0.41
N VAL A 41 0.34 -5.36 -1.73
CA VAL A 41 -0.23 -6.35 -2.66
C VAL A 41 0.18 -7.78 -2.30
N PRO A 42 1.48 -8.16 -2.29
CA PRO A 42 1.89 -9.51 -1.93
C PRO A 42 1.78 -9.80 -0.42
N VAL A 43 1.93 -8.79 0.45
CA VAL A 43 1.93 -9.02 1.91
C VAL A 43 0.51 -9.30 2.43
N THR A 44 -0.49 -8.55 1.98
CA THR A 44 -1.90 -8.78 2.34
C THR A 44 -2.41 -10.12 1.82
N ASN A 45 -1.97 -10.53 0.63
CA ASN A 45 -2.32 -11.82 0.03
C ASN A 45 -1.48 -13.00 0.55
N PHE A 46 -0.60 -12.80 1.55
CA PHE A 46 0.27 -13.89 2.03
C PHE A 46 -0.52 -15.11 2.53
N TYR A 47 -1.68 -14.86 3.13
CA TYR A 47 -2.63 -15.89 3.59
C TYR A 47 -3.87 -15.99 2.68
N GLN A 48 -3.75 -15.66 1.39
CA GLN A 48 -4.86 -15.76 0.45
C GLN A 48 -5.40 -17.20 0.40
N ASP A 49 -6.72 -17.35 0.51
CA ASP A 49 -7.43 -18.64 0.59
C ASP A 49 -7.14 -19.49 1.84
N GLU A 50 -6.62 -18.89 2.91
CA GLU A 50 -6.39 -19.56 4.20
C GLU A 50 -7.36 -19.09 5.30
N ILE A 51 -7.66 -19.97 6.26
CA ILE A 51 -8.33 -19.61 7.50
C ILE A 51 -7.24 -19.36 8.55
N ILE A 52 -7.13 -18.12 9.00
CA ILE A 52 -6.11 -17.69 9.95
C ILE A 52 -6.71 -17.29 11.30
N ASP A 53 -5.96 -17.52 12.37
CA ASP A 53 -6.29 -17.04 13.70
C ASP A 53 -5.77 -15.60 13.89
N VAL A 54 -6.70 -14.64 13.94
CA VAL A 54 -6.43 -13.21 14.21
C VAL A 54 -6.87 -12.80 15.62
N THR A 55 -6.94 -13.73 16.57
CA THR A 55 -7.13 -13.41 18.00
C THR A 55 -6.04 -12.47 18.53
N LYS A 56 -4.88 -12.45 17.87
CA LYS A 56 -3.88 -11.40 17.99
C LYS A 56 -3.58 -10.80 16.60
N PRO A 57 -3.29 -9.49 16.51
CA PRO A 57 -2.86 -8.87 15.27
C PRO A 57 -1.65 -9.58 14.66
N ILE A 58 -1.75 -9.94 13.38
CA ILE A 58 -0.59 -10.39 12.59
C ILE A 58 -0.03 -9.16 11.89
N MET A 59 1.21 -8.80 12.24
CA MET A 59 1.84 -7.56 11.78
C MET A 59 3.04 -7.88 10.89
N PHE A 60 3.07 -7.26 9.72
CA PHE A 60 4.14 -7.37 8.75
C PHE A 60 4.73 -6.00 8.45
N THR A 61 6.03 -5.98 8.19
CA THR A 61 6.69 -4.88 7.48
C THR A 61 7.52 -5.42 6.33
N ALA A 62 7.59 -4.67 5.23
CA ALA A 62 8.33 -5.05 4.04
C ALA A 62 8.93 -3.84 3.34
N PHE A 63 10.21 -3.93 2.97
CA PHE A 63 10.87 -2.96 2.10
C PHE A 63 10.92 -3.51 0.68
N THR A 64 10.34 -2.79 -0.29
CA THR A 64 10.37 -3.18 -1.70
C THR A 64 10.55 -1.98 -2.63
N PRO A 65 11.14 -2.19 -3.83
CA PRO A 65 10.87 -1.29 -4.94
C PRO A 65 9.37 -1.41 -5.33
N CYS A 66 8.76 -0.28 -5.65
CA CYS A 66 7.38 -0.14 -6.05
C CYS A 66 7.32 0.45 -7.46
N PHE A 67 6.39 -0.02 -8.29
CA PHE A 67 6.32 0.32 -9.71
C PHE A 67 4.94 0.86 -10.09
N ARG A 68 4.86 2.11 -10.59
CA ARG A 68 3.60 2.75 -11.02
C ARG A 68 3.77 3.42 -12.38
N ALA A 69 2.81 3.22 -13.28
CA ALA A 69 2.88 3.79 -14.62
C ALA A 69 2.59 5.31 -14.62
N GLU A 70 1.92 5.83 -13.59
CA GLU A 70 1.55 7.25 -13.45
C GLU A 70 0.74 7.78 -14.65
N ALA A 71 -0.08 6.90 -15.26
CA ALA A 71 -0.77 7.13 -16.53
C ALA A 71 -1.76 8.30 -16.47
N GLY A 72 -2.27 8.65 -15.29
CA GLY A 72 -3.21 9.76 -15.06
C GLY A 72 -2.58 11.10 -14.65
N SER A 73 -1.24 11.17 -14.53
CA SER A 73 -0.57 12.34 -13.92
C SER A 73 -0.55 13.59 -14.80
N GLY A 74 -0.82 13.48 -16.11
CA GLY A 74 -0.83 14.62 -17.04
C GLY A 74 0.50 15.40 -17.10
N GLY A 75 1.59 14.79 -16.64
CA GLY A 75 2.90 15.41 -16.52
C GLY A 75 3.13 16.27 -15.27
N ARG A 76 2.20 16.26 -14.31
CA ARG A 76 2.34 16.91 -13.01
C ARG A 76 3.45 16.25 -12.21
N ASP A 77 4.32 17.04 -11.59
CA ASP A 77 5.41 16.60 -10.70
C ASP A 77 6.44 15.63 -11.31
N MET A 78 6.57 15.58 -12.66
CA MET A 78 7.58 14.74 -13.33
C MET A 78 9.03 15.22 -13.13
N ARG A 79 9.25 16.38 -12.50
CA ARG A 79 10.59 16.86 -12.13
C ARG A 79 10.87 16.56 -10.66
N GLY A 80 11.93 15.82 -10.39
CA GLY A 80 12.36 15.47 -9.04
C GLY A 80 12.06 14.01 -8.69
N LEU A 81 11.95 13.72 -7.38
CA LEU A 81 11.80 12.36 -6.85
C LEU A 81 10.41 12.06 -6.28
N ILE A 82 9.51 13.05 -6.26
CA ILE A 82 8.19 12.92 -5.64
C ILE A 82 7.28 11.97 -6.44
N ARG A 83 7.34 12.05 -7.77
CA ARG A 83 6.57 11.19 -8.67
C ARG A 83 7.51 10.50 -9.66
N ALA A 84 7.71 9.20 -9.48
CA ALA A 84 8.60 8.39 -10.30
C ALA A 84 7.98 7.02 -10.58
N HIS A 85 8.33 6.42 -11.72
CA HIS A 85 7.86 5.08 -12.07
C HIS A 85 8.35 3.99 -11.12
N GLN A 86 9.50 4.23 -10.49
CA GLN A 86 10.07 3.35 -9.49
C GLN A 86 10.49 4.17 -8.26
N PHE A 87 10.06 3.72 -7.08
CA PHE A 87 10.46 4.29 -5.80
C PHE A 87 10.54 3.18 -4.76
N ASN A 88 11.25 3.42 -3.66
CA ASN A 88 11.33 2.47 -2.56
C ASN A 88 10.34 2.85 -1.46
N LYS A 89 9.71 1.84 -0.86
CA LYS A 89 8.78 2.05 0.25
C LYS A 89 8.95 0.96 1.31
N VAL A 90 8.83 1.36 2.57
CA VAL A 90 8.65 0.44 3.71
C VAL A 90 7.16 0.41 4.03
N GLU A 91 6.53 -0.73 3.81
CA GLU A 91 5.11 -0.92 4.06
C GLU A 91 4.85 -1.48 5.46
N LEU A 92 3.72 -1.08 6.05
CA LEU A 92 3.15 -1.66 7.26
C LEU A 92 1.83 -2.33 6.88
N VAL A 93 1.66 -3.61 7.23
CA VAL A 93 0.41 -4.35 6.99
C VAL A 93 0.02 -5.07 8.26
N LYS A 94 -1.24 -4.94 8.68
CA LYS A 94 -1.80 -5.64 9.85
C LYS A 94 -3.05 -6.40 9.43
N LEU A 95 -3.09 -7.70 9.74
CA LEU A 95 -4.31 -8.52 9.66
C LEU A 95 -4.87 -8.64 11.08
N VAL A 96 -6.09 -8.17 11.28
CA VAL A 96 -6.64 -7.92 12.62
C VAL A 96 -8.06 -8.44 12.73
N SER A 97 -8.49 -8.71 13.96
CA SER A 97 -9.90 -8.97 14.25
C SER A 97 -10.73 -7.70 14.05
N HIS A 98 -12.01 -7.84 13.70
CA HIS A 98 -12.90 -6.67 13.54
C HIS A 98 -13.01 -5.84 14.84
N LYS A 99 -12.90 -6.48 16.01
CA LYS A 99 -12.93 -5.81 17.31
C LYS A 99 -11.75 -4.86 17.51
N ASP A 100 -10.58 -5.20 16.96
CA ASP A 100 -9.34 -4.44 17.15
C ASP A 100 -9.06 -3.47 16.00
N LEU A 101 -9.90 -3.45 14.96
CA LEU A 101 -9.71 -2.65 13.75
C LEU A 101 -9.35 -1.19 14.03
N LYS A 102 -10.17 -0.51 14.84
CA LYS A 102 -9.96 0.91 15.14
C LYS A 102 -8.65 1.17 15.89
N SER A 103 -8.37 0.37 16.91
CA SER A 103 -7.17 0.58 17.75
C SER A 103 -5.89 0.25 16.98
N GLU A 104 -5.91 -0.76 16.10
CA GLU A 104 -4.76 -1.11 15.26
C GLU A 104 -4.56 -0.14 14.09
N PHE A 105 -5.62 0.46 13.56
CA PHE A 105 -5.53 1.56 12.60
C PHE A 105 -4.83 2.77 13.22
N GLU A 106 -5.30 3.24 14.38
CA GLU A 106 -4.68 4.35 15.12
C GLU A 106 -3.20 4.08 15.44
N LYS A 107 -2.86 2.86 15.86
CA LYS A 107 -1.45 2.46 16.06
C LYS A 107 -0.63 2.51 14.78
N THR A 108 -1.19 2.12 13.64
CA THR A 108 -0.48 2.15 12.35
C THR A 108 -0.15 3.59 11.92
N VAL A 109 -1.09 4.52 12.16
CA VAL A 109 -0.84 5.95 11.95
C VAL A 109 0.25 6.45 12.89
N LEU A 110 0.21 6.08 14.17
CA LEU A 110 1.27 6.43 15.13
C LEU A 110 2.64 5.85 14.75
N ASP A 111 2.69 4.59 14.29
CA ASP A 111 3.91 3.95 13.81
C ASP A 111 4.55 4.77 12.69
N ALA A 112 3.76 5.23 11.72
CA ALA A 112 4.22 6.08 10.62
C ALA A 112 4.66 7.49 11.07
N LYS A 113 3.89 8.14 11.96
CA LYS A 113 4.21 9.46 12.53
C LYS A 113 5.54 9.45 13.28
N SER A 114 5.79 8.41 14.06
CA SER A 114 7.01 8.29 14.85
C SER A 114 8.28 8.37 14.01
N ILE A 115 8.25 7.90 12.76
CA ILE A 115 9.37 8.00 11.82
C ILE A 115 9.65 9.46 11.46
N LEU A 116 8.60 10.25 11.19
CA LEU A 116 8.74 11.67 10.85
C LEU A 116 9.23 12.48 12.06
N GLU A 117 8.72 12.19 13.25
CA GLU A 117 9.17 12.81 14.51
C GLU A 117 10.65 12.53 14.78
N LEU A 118 11.09 11.27 14.63
CA LEU A 118 12.50 10.87 14.80
C LEU A 118 13.43 11.50 13.75
N LEU A 119 12.91 11.78 12.56
CA LEU A 119 13.64 12.48 11.49
C LEU A 119 13.57 14.00 11.63
N GLU A 120 12.89 14.53 12.65
CA GLU A 120 12.67 15.96 12.86
C GLU A 120 12.01 16.66 11.67
N LEU A 121 11.13 15.94 10.95
CA LEU A 121 10.38 16.46 9.81
C LEU A 121 9.00 16.94 10.28
N PRO A 122 8.70 18.25 10.19
CA PRO A 122 7.36 18.75 10.48
C PRO A 122 6.34 18.13 9.51
N PHE A 123 5.17 17.76 10.01
CA PHE A 123 4.10 17.20 9.19
C PHE A 123 2.73 17.58 9.74
N ARG A 124 1.68 17.33 8.94
CA ARG A 124 0.28 17.37 9.39
C ARG A 124 -0.45 16.06 9.06
N GLU A 125 -1.44 15.73 9.87
CA GLU A 125 -2.38 14.64 9.63
C GLU A 125 -3.60 15.15 8.87
N LEU A 126 -4.00 14.44 7.81
CA LEU A 126 -5.19 14.75 7.04
C LEU A 126 -6.06 13.49 6.89
N GLN A 127 -7.26 13.53 7.46
CA GLN A 127 -8.27 12.50 7.20
C GLN A 127 -8.93 12.77 5.85
N LEU A 128 -8.90 11.80 4.94
CA LEU A 128 -9.44 11.97 3.58
C LEU A 128 -10.97 12.04 3.59
N CYS A 129 -11.53 12.88 2.72
CA CYS A 129 -12.97 12.94 2.51
C CYS A 129 -13.44 11.79 1.62
N SER A 130 -14.74 11.48 1.63
CA SER A 130 -15.30 10.36 0.87
C SER A 130 -15.04 10.41 -0.64
N GLY A 131 -14.83 11.61 -1.20
CA GLY A 131 -14.52 11.80 -2.63
C GLY A 131 -13.08 11.46 -3.01
N ASP A 132 -12.18 11.37 -2.02
CA ASP A 132 -10.75 11.14 -2.21
C ASP A 132 -10.29 9.79 -1.61
N LEU A 133 -11.21 9.02 -1.05
CA LEU A 133 -10.91 7.67 -0.56
C LEU A 133 -10.51 6.73 -1.70
N GLY A 134 -9.46 5.95 -1.45
CA GLY A 134 -9.06 4.85 -2.31
C GLY A 134 -10.13 3.76 -2.38
N PHE A 135 -10.14 2.99 -3.47
CA PHE A 135 -11.17 1.99 -3.73
C PHE A 135 -11.33 0.94 -2.61
N SER A 136 -10.22 0.55 -1.99
CA SER A 136 -10.18 -0.48 -0.95
C SER A 136 -10.26 0.09 0.48
N SER A 137 -10.38 1.41 0.63
CA SER A 137 -10.32 2.09 1.93
C SER A 137 -11.71 2.40 2.49
N GLU A 138 -11.93 2.07 3.76
CA GLU A 138 -13.04 2.61 4.55
C GLU A 138 -12.68 3.97 5.17
N GLU A 139 -11.44 4.11 5.64
CA GLU A 139 -10.87 5.32 6.22
C GLU A 139 -9.37 5.42 5.87
N THR A 140 -8.88 6.62 5.59
CA THR A 140 -7.47 6.90 5.29
C THR A 140 -7.03 8.18 6.00
N ILE A 141 -5.85 8.13 6.62
CA ILE A 141 -5.14 9.29 7.16
C ILE A 141 -3.81 9.44 6.41
N ASP A 142 -3.63 10.57 5.75
CA ASP A 142 -2.39 10.94 5.10
C ASP A 142 -1.51 11.78 6.02
N LEU A 143 -0.20 11.55 5.95
CA LEU A 143 0.82 12.34 6.60
C LEU A 143 1.52 13.19 5.55
N GLU A 144 1.31 14.51 5.61
CA GLU A 144 1.91 15.46 4.68
C GLU A 144 3.11 16.16 5.32
N VAL A 145 4.30 15.94 4.74
CA VAL A 145 5.61 16.48 5.15
C VAL A 145 5.95 17.72 4.35
#